data_AF-A0A1Y2F938-F1
#
_entry.id   AF-A0A1Y2F938-F1
#
_cell.length_a   1.000
_cell.length_b   1.000
_cell.length_c   1.000
_cell.angle_alpha   90.00
_cell.angle_beta   90.00
_cell.angle_gamma   90.00
#
_symmetry.space_group_name_H-M   'P 1'
#
loop_
_entity.id
_entity.type
_entity.pdbx_description
1 polymer ?
#
loop_
_entity_poly.entity_id
_entity_poly.type
_entity_poly.pdbx_seq_one_letter_code
_entity_poly.pdbx_strand_id
1 'polypeptide(L)'
;MGALAHVVAAIGIIISSISALSHPACYVDPALHRLAAKEFTVHGLLLHNNLPRVCFPQDAPKSVPAAGDVTLAYVTPWNRDGYTETLLHANKLTHVSPVWYTLKITAPKGGFKDGSRPAEVVLEGEAEINATWLQQLPRHIQVVPRFQVQFDTSATLRQVLFFPRNELIDAAKRMALLMKETGQRRGYDGLVLELPASAMPFKMFIQTLSHELKRQNQSLILVIPAEHGLGTSRAFKRQEGHGISRRELQILSPYIDLFSLVSYDHAQSTGREVGNSPVRWLQLVLDKLTGIRTQQSGRPGIDGSADAELDALEDEDEDDEDEQDDEDDTAEGIRGTEVDVSRKILLGIPFYGFTMTSDGVLNTITKTELLSLLQFSMNGLRLNWLDEDKEHVFDMPIWRIWFTSLLGLLWRVHIARERVGGVAIWDAGQGLSIYYDVL
;
A
#
# COMPACT_ATOMS: atom_id res chain seq x y z
N MET A 1 -33.78 42.68 -48.28
CA MET A 1 -32.41 42.32 -47.86
C MET A 1 -32.04 43.11 -46.61
N GLY A 2 -32.38 42.64 -45.40
CA GLY A 2 -32.10 43.43 -44.19
C GLY A 2 -32.42 42.81 -42.83
N ALA A 3 -32.83 41.54 -42.76
CA ALA A 3 -33.17 40.90 -41.47
C ALA A 3 -32.52 39.53 -41.20
N LEU A 4 -31.82 38.92 -42.18
CA LEU A 4 -31.13 37.63 -41.98
C LEU A 4 -29.64 37.75 -41.61
N ALA A 5 -29.04 38.94 -41.71
CA ALA A 5 -27.61 39.13 -41.46
C ALA A 5 -27.24 39.40 -39.99
N HIS A 6 -28.22 39.61 -39.11
CA HIS A 6 -27.95 39.91 -37.68
C HIS A 6 -28.12 38.71 -36.74
N VAL A 7 -28.71 37.61 -37.19
CA VAL A 7 -28.83 36.40 -36.37
C VAL A 7 -27.60 35.49 -36.49
N VAL A 8 -26.89 35.52 -37.62
CA VAL A 8 -25.67 34.71 -37.82
C VAL A 8 -24.44 35.30 -37.08
N ALA A 9 -24.39 36.62 -36.88
CA ALA A 9 -23.30 37.25 -36.12
C ALA A 9 -23.42 37.05 -34.60
N ALA A 10 -24.63 36.89 -34.07
CA ALA A 10 -24.85 36.67 -32.63
C ALA A 10 -24.57 35.21 -32.19
N ILE A 11 -24.73 34.23 -33.09
CA ILE A 11 -24.41 32.82 -32.80
C ILE A 11 -22.90 32.54 -33.02
N GLY A 12 -22.25 33.27 -33.91
CA GLY A 12 -20.79 33.17 -34.16
C GLY A 12 -19.89 33.77 -33.07
N ILE A 13 -20.42 34.65 -32.20
CA ILE A 13 -19.64 35.27 -31.09
C ILE A 13 -19.81 34.49 -29.77
N ILE A 14 -20.82 33.63 -29.67
CA ILE A 14 -21.01 32.77 -28.49
C ILE A 14 -20.20 31.46 -28.59
N ILE A 15 -19.67 31.10 -29.76
CA ILE A 15 -18.89 29.86 -29.98
C ILE A 15 -17.37 30.09 -30.00
N SER A 16 -16.87 31.32 -29.85
CA SER A 16 -15.42 31.62 -29.76
C SER A 16 -14.93 31.98 -28.35
N SER A 17 -15.73 31.79 -27.30
CA SER A 17 -15.36 32.16 -25.92
C SER A 17 -15.37 31.00 -24.91
N ILE A 18 -15.53 29.74 -25.37
CA ILE A 18 -15.35 28.54 -24.51
C ILE A 18 -14.09 27.79 -24.97
N SER A 19 -13.00 28.53 -25.10
CA SER A 19 -11.67 27.98 -25.37
C SER A 19 -10.64 28.77 -24.58
N ALA A 20 -10.91 28.93 -23.29
CA ALA A 20 -9.95 29.31 -22.27
C ALA A 20 -10.55 28.97 -20.90
N LEU A 21 -10.91 27.70 -20.67
CA LEU A 21 -10.72 27.16 -19.33
C LEU A 21 -9.21 27.05 -19.17
N SER A 22 -8.61 28.20 -18.84
CA SER A 22 -7.32 28.27 -18.18
C SER A 22 -7.28 27.16 -17.15
N HIS A 23 -6.24 26.34 -17.22
CA HIS A 23 -5.93 25.36 -16.18
C HIS A 23 -6.20 26.02 -14.82
N PRO A 24 -6.84 25.33 -13.85
CA PRO A 24 -7.04 25.94 -12.55
C PRO A 24 -5.67 26.29 -12.00
N ALA A 25 -5.30 27.57 -12.06
CA ALA A 25 -4.21 28.11 -11.30
C ALA A 25 -4.53 27.75 -9.85
N CYS A 26 -3.66 26.98 -9.21
CA CYS A 26 -3.76 26.56 -7.81
C CYS A 26 -4.15 27.79 -6.98
N TYR A 27 -5.41 27.91 -6.56
CA TYR A 27 -5.82 28.99 -5.67
C TYR A 27 -5.42 28.53 -4.28
N VAL A 28 -4.28 29.04 -3.83
CA VAL A 28 -3.66 28.74 -2.53
C VAL A 28 -4.62 29.20 -1.44
N ASP A 29 -5.17 28.28 -0.64
CA ASP A 29 -5.60 28.67 0.71
C ASP A 29 -4.33 28.75 1.58
N PRO A 30 -3.94 29.96 2.06
CA PRO A 30 -2.77 30.11 2.92
C PRO A 30 -2.84 29.28 4.20
N ALA A 31 -4.02 28.83 4.62
CA ALA A 31 -4.21 27.95 5.76
C ALA A 31 -3.78 26.50 5.48
N LEU A 32 -3.85 26.03 4.23
CA LEU A 32 -3.45 24.67 3.85
C LEU A 32 -1.92 24.48 3.83
N HIS A 33 -1.17 25.54 3.50
CA HIS A 33 0.29 25.57 3.70
C HIS A 33 0.68 25.29 5.15
N ARG A 34 -0.18 25.65 6.12
CA ARG A 34 0.08 25.43 7.54
C ARG A 34 -0.15 23.99 7.97
N LEU A 35 -0.93 23.18 7.23
CA LEU A 35 -1.13 21.77 7.55
C LEU A 35 0.02 20.87 7.07
N ALA A 36 0.76 21.30 6.04
CA ALA A 36 1.97 20.64 5.56
C ALA A 36 3.22 21.15 6.31
N ALA A 37 3.15 21.27 7.63
CA ALA A 37 4.23 21.80 8.47
C ALA A 37 4.48 20.90 9.68
N LYS A 38 5.69 20.99 10.27
CA LYS A 38 6.04 20.31 11.52
C LYS A 38 5.23 20.81 12.72
N GLU A 39 4.76 22.05 12.62
CA GLU A 39 3.88 22.66 13.60
C GLU A 39 2.59 23.08 12.89
N PHE A 40 1.47 22.48 13.30
CA PHE A 40 0.14 22.90 12.90
C PHE A 40 -0.81 22.88 14.10
N THR A 41 -1.94 23.58 14.01
CA THR A 41 -2.92 23.59 15.09
C THR A 41 -3.99 22.54 14.85
N VAL A 42 -4.43 21.86 15.91
CA VAL A 42 -5.58 20.94 15.85
C VAL A 42 -6.83 21.67 15.32
N HIS A 43 -7.03 22.92 15.72
CA HIS A 43 -8.10 23.75 15.19
C HIS A 43 -8.01 23.92 13.65
N GLY A 44 -6.82 24.19 13.12
CA GLY A 44 -6.58 24.22 11.67
C GLY A 44 -6.87 22.89 11.00
N LEU A 45 -6.47 21.76 11.61
CA LEU A 45 -6.78 20.43 11.07
C LEU A 45 -8.30 20.19 11.00
N LEU A 46 -9.03 20.54 12.07
CA LEU A 46 -10.49 20.39 12.13
C LEU A 46 -11.22 21.28 11.11
N LEU A 47 -10.71 22.49 10.85
CA LEU A 47 -11.33 23.42 9.89
C LEU A 47 -11.07 23.04 8.43
N HIS A 48 -9.86 22.58 8.11
CA HIS A 48 -9.39 22.51 6.72
C HIS A 48 -9.30 21.08 6.16
N ASN A 49 -9.60 20.03 6.93
CA ASN A 49 -9.52 18.64 6.43
C ASN A 49 -10.50 18.31 5.28
N ASN A 50 -11.61 19.06 5.15
CA ASN A 50 -12.65 18.87 4.13
C ASN A 50 -12.57 19.90 2.98
N LEU A 51 -11.54 20.76 2.96
CA LEU A 51 -11.40 21.75 1.91
C LEU A 51 -10.51 21.21 0.78
N PRO A 52 -11.02 21.09 -0.46
CA PRO A 52 -10.18 20.73 -1.59
C PRO A 52 -9.27 21.91 -1.98
N ARG A 53 -8.01 21.60 -2.32
CA ARG A 53 -6.93 22.40 -2.96
C ARG A 53 -5.77 22.83 -2.05
N VAL A 54 -4.81 21.93 -1.79
CA VAL A 54 -3.51 22.27 -1.19
C VAL A 54 -2.48 22.76 -2.23
N CYS A 55 -1.66 23.75 -1.87
CA CYS A 55 -0.38 24.06 -2.54
C CYS A 55 0.77 24.01 -1.48
N PHE A 56 2.04 23.88 -1.92
CA PHE A 56 3.18 23.41 -1.09
C PHE A 56 4.05 24.50 -0.45
N PRO A 57 4.61 24.28 0.77
CA PRO A 57 5.74 25.06 1.29
C PRO A 57 6.94 25.07 0.32
N GLN A 58 7.78 26.12 0.36
CA GLN A 58 8.97 26.23 -0.49
C GLN A 58 10.00 25.10 -0.25
N ASP A 59 10.02 24.53 0.96
CA ASP A 59 10.92 23.43 1.37
C ASP A 59 10.29 22.03 1.25
N ALA A 60 9.02 21.95 0.82
CA ALA A 60 8.38 20.66 0.59
C ALA A 60 8.77 20.09 -0.79
N PRO A 61 8.93 18.76 -0.95
CA PRO A 61 9.19 18.16 -2.25
C PRO A 61 8.06 18.53 -3.24
N LYS A 62 8.43 19.06 -4.42
CA LYS A 62 7.46 19.47 -5.45
C LYS A 62 6.63 18.27 -5.89
N SER A 63 5.30 18.41 -5.88
CA SER A 63 4.40 17.25 -5.87
C SER A 63 3.86 16.78 -7.23
N VAL A 64 4.49 17.09 -8.37
CA VAL A 64 3.92 16.69 -9.66
C VAL A 64 4.26 15.22 -9.90
N PRO A 65 3.28 14.30 -10.02
CA PRO A 65 3.56 12.91 -10.40
C PRO A 65 4.33 12.89 -11.72
N ALA A 66 5.36 12.06 -11.81
CA ALA A 66 6.01 11.84 -13.11
C ALA A 66 5.01 11.13 -14.02
N ALA A 67 5.07 11.41 -15.32
CA ALA A 67 4.28 10.66 -16.29
C ALA A 67 4.64 9.16 -16.19
N GLY A 68 3.70 8.34 -15.71
CA GLY A 68 3.89 6.90 -15.53
C GLY A 68 3.82 6.41 -14.07
N ASP A 69 3.76 7.30 -13.07
CA ASP A 69 3.60 6.88 -11.66
C ASP A 69 2.21 6.28 -11.42
N VAL A 70 2.16 5.15 -10.72
CA VAL A 70 0.91 4.45 -10.38
C VAL A 70 0.40 4.89 -9.02
N THR A 71 -0.83 5.38 -8.96
CA THR A 71 -1.59 5.58 -7.73
C THR A 71 -2.75 4.58 -7.67
N LEU A 72 -2.61 3.55 -6.84
CA LEU A 72 -3.61 2.52 -6.56
C LEU A 72 -4.34 2.82 -5.26
N ALA A 73 -5.67 2.77 -5.26
CA ALA A 73 -6.48 2.92 -4.05
C ALA A 73 -7.33 1.68 -3.77
N TYR A 74 -7.19 1.10 -2.58
CA TYR A 74 -8.08 0.03 -2.12
C TYR A 74 -9.42 0.61 -1.66
N VAL A 75 -10.52 -0.08 -1.99
CA VAL A 75 -11.88 0.33 -1.61
C VAL A 75 -12.56 -0.82 -0.89
N THR A 76 -12.85 -0.64 0.39
CA THR A 76 -13.46 -1.68 1.23
C THR A 76 -14.99 -1.52 1.31
N PRO A 77 -15.77 -2.61 1.35
CA PRO A 77 -17.24 -2.52 1.46
C PRO A 77 -17.74 -1.89 2.76
N TRP A 78 -17.00 -2.09 3.85
CA TRP A 78 -17.38 -1.63 5.18
C TRP A 78 -17.13 -0.12 5.37
N ASN A 79 -16.23 0.50 4.60
CA ASN A 79 -16.00 1.93 4.60
C ASN A 79 -16.53 2.60 3.33
N ARG A 80 -17.80 3.04 3.40
CA ARG A 80 -18.51 3.58 2.23
C ARG A 80 -17.88 4.84 1.64
N ASP A 81 -17.15 5.61 2.45
CA ASP A 81 -16.46 6.82 1.98
C ASP A 81 -15.50 6.54 0.84
N GLY A 82 -14.85 5.36 0.81
CA GLY A 82 -13.91 5.01 -0.25
C GLY A 82 -14.53 5.02 -1.65
N TYR A 83 -15.81 4.67 -1.77
CA TYR A 83 -16.53 4.74 -3.05
C TYR A 83 -16.72 6.20 -3.51
N THR A 84 -17.01 7.10 -2.59
CA THR A 84 -17.20 8.53 -2.87
C THR A 84 -15.87 9.21 -3.20
N GLU A 85 -14.83 8.98 -2.37
CA GLU A 85 -13.51 9.60 -2.52
C GLU A 85 -12.86 9.21 -3.85
N THR A 86 -12.98 7.94 -4.26
CA THR A 86 -12.44 7.49 -5.55
C THR A 86 -13.14 8.10 -6.77
N LEU A 87 -14.41 8.49 -6.66
CA LEU A 87 -15.11 9.22 -7.72
C LEU A 87 -14.71 10.69 -7.75
N LEU A 88 -14.64 11.32 -6.57
CA LEU A 88 -14.28 12.74 -6.44
C LEU A 88 -12.85 13.02 -6.91
N HIS A 89 -11.93 12.11 -6.62
CA HIS A 89 -10.50 12.26 -6.89
C HIS A 89 -10.00 11.34 -8.01
N ALA A 90 -10.89 10.89 -8.91
CA ALA A 90 -10.54 9.96 -9.98
C ALA A 90 -9.44 10.48 -10.92
N ASN A 91 -9.27 11.79 -11.07
CA ASN A 91 -8.18 12.38 -11.86
C ASN A 91 -6.78 12.25 -11.20
N LYS A 92 -6.73 11.85 -9.94
CA LYS A 92 -5.50 11.62 -9.14
C LYS A 92 -5.13 10.15 -9.03
N LEU A 93 -6.05 9.27 -9.44
CA LEU A 93 -5.89 7.83 -9.35
C LEU A 93 -5.60 7.27 -10.73
N THR A 94 -4.90 6.14 -10.74
CA THR A 94 -4.67 5.33 -11.94
C THR A 94 -5.41 4.01 -11.84
N HIS A 95 -5.48 3.45 -10.62
CA HIS A 95 -6.09 2.18 -10.34
C HIS A 95 -7.00 2.27 -9.11
N VAL A 96 -8.07 1.49 -9.11
CA VAL A 96 -8.87 1.19 -7.92
C VAL A 96 -8.97 -0.32 -7.74
N SER A 97 -8.79 -0.77 -6.50
CA SER A 97 -8.89 -2.18 -6.12
C SER A 97 -10.02 -2.38 -5.12
N PRO A 98 -11.24 -2.68 -5.59
CA PRO A 98 -12.33 -3.05 -4.69
C PRO A 98 -12.05 -4.38 -3.98
N VAL A 99 -12.29 -4.41 -2.67
CA VAL A 99 -11.99 -5.55 -1.78
C VAL A 99 -13.23 -6.41 -1.60
N TRP A 100 -13.61 -7.15 -2.64
CA TRP A 100 -14.84 -7.97 -2.64
C TRP A 100 -14.57 -9.46 -2.52
N TYR A 101 -13.53 -9.96 -3.18
CA TYR A 101 -13.40 -11.38 -3.45
C TYR A 101 -12.50 -12.11 -2.45
N THR A 102 -12.94 -13.33 -2.11
CA THR A 102 -12.18 -14.28 -1.30
C THR A 102 -12.25 -15.66 -1.95
N LEU A 103 -11.09 -16.24 -2.25
CA LEU A 103 -10.92 -17.62 -2.65
C LEU A 103 -10.64 -18.46 -1.40
N LYS A 104 -11.67 -19.15 -0.90
CA LYS A 104 -11.56 -20.05 0.25
C LYS A 104 -11.16 -21.45 -0.22
N ILE A 105 -10.14 -22.00 0.40
CA ILE A 105 -9.64 -23.36 0.17
C ILE A 105 -9.77 -24.14 1.47
N THR A 106 -10.60 -25.17 1.47
CA THR A 106 -10.92 -25.95 2.68
C THR A 106 -10.64 -27.42 2.49
N ALA A 107 -10.44 -28.14 3.59
CA ALA A 107 -10.34 -29.60 3.53
C ALA A 107 -11.61 -30.20 2.90
N PRO A 108 -11.51 -31.27 2.10
CA PRO A 108 -12.69 -31.92 1.53
C PRO A 108 -13.57 -32.50 2.63
N LYS A 109 -14.88 -32.62 2.37
CA LYS A 109 -15.80 -33.34 3.27
C LYS A 109 -15.27 -34.76 3.59
N GLY A 110 -15.07 -35.01 4.89
CA GLY A 110 -14.50 -36.25 5.42
C GLY A 110 -12.99 -36.20 5.70
N GLY A 111 -12.34 -35.07 5.43
CA GLY A 111 -10.89 -34.87 5.59
C GLY A 111 -10.07 -35.58 4.51
N PHE A 112 -8.75 -35.44 4.57
CA PHE A 112 -7.81 -36.05 3.62
C PHE A 112 -7.58 -37.56 3.82
N LYS A 113 -8.52 -38.29 4.45
CA LYS A 113 -8.35 -39.65 5.00
C LYS A 113 -7.92 -40.74 4.00
N ASP A 114 -8.05 -40.51 2.70
CA ASP A 114 -7.67 -41.46 1.65
C ASP A 114 -6.71 -40.84 0.60
N GLY A 115 -6.24 -39.61 0.84
CA GLY A 115 -5.36 -38.87 -0.07
C GLY A 115 -5.95 -38.58 -1.46
N SER A 116 -7.12 -39.11 -1.81
CA SER A 116 -7.69 -39.17 -3.17
C SER A 116 -8.57 -37.97 -3.52
N ARG A 117 -9.14 -37.27 -2.54
CA ARG A 117 -10.01 -36.10 -2.78
C ARG A 117 -9.22 -34.79 -2.75
N PRO A 118 -9.39 -33.90 -3.74
CA PRO A 118 -8.78 -32.57 -3.73
C PRO A 118 -9.42 -31.67 -2.67
N ALA A 119 -8.74 -30.59 -2.29
CA ALA A 119 -9.33 -29.53 -1.46
C ALA A 119 -10.56 -28.89 -2.13
N GLU A 120 -11.53 -28.45 -1.32
CA GLU A 120 -12.69 -27.71 -1.80
C GLU A 120 -12.30 -26.24 -2.01
N VAL A 121 -12.56 -25.70 -3.20
CA VAL A 121 -12.23 -24.32 -3.57
C VAL A 121 -13.53 -23.57 -3.86
N VAL A 122 -13.79 -22.51 -3.10
CA VAL A 122 -14.99 -21.67 -3.23
C VAL A 122 -14.58 -20.22 -3.41
N LEU A 123 -15.10 -19.58 -4.46
CA LEU A 123 -14.94 -18.15 -4.68
C LEU A 123 -16.18 -17.42 -4.17
N GLU A 124 -15.99 -16.51 -3.22
CA GLU A 124 -17.03 -15.68 -2.62
C GLU A 124 -16.82 -14.20 -2.96
N GLY A 125 -17.85 -13.38 -2.72
CA GLY A 125 -17.77 -11.92 -2.83
C GLY A 125 -18.60 -11.29 -3.94
N GLU A 126 -19.20 -12.07 -4.85
CA GLU A 126 -19.99 -11.52 -5.95
C GLU A 126 -21.18 -10.65 -5.49
N ALA A 127 -21.75 -10.94 -4.32
CA ALA A 127 -22.84 -10.15 -3.73
C ALA A 127 -22.40 -8.75 -3.28
N GLU A 128 -21.10 -8.53 -3.05
CA GLU A 128 -20.54 -7.24 -2.61
C GLU A 128 -20.28 -6.27 -3.78
N ILE A 129 -20.43 -6.72 -5.03
CA ILE A 129 -20.15 -5.92 -6.22
C ILE A 129 -21.07 -4.70 -6.29
N ASN A 130 -20.48 -3.51 -6.21
CA ASN A 130 -21.20 -2.27 -6.43
C ASN A 130 -21.20 -1.89 -7.93
N ALA A 131 -22.17 -2.43 -8.68
CA ALA A 131 -22.28 -2.21 -10.12
C ALA A 131 -22.51 -0.73 -10.50
N THR A 132 -23.24 0.02 -9.66
CA THR A 132 -23.50 1.44 -9.89
C THR A 132 -22.22 2.27 -9.81
N TRP A 133 -21.42 2.07 -8.75
CA TRP A 133 -20.13 2.74 -8.61
C TRP A 133 -19.17 2.37 -9.75
N LEU A 134 -19.14 1.09 -10.15
CA LEU A 134 -18.36 0.68 -11.31
C LEU A 134 -18.75 1.48 -12.55
N GLN A 135 -20.04 1.67 -12.84
CA GLN A 135 -20.46 2.43 -14.03
C GLN A 135 -20.09 3.92 -13.97
N GLN A 136 -19.95 4.50 -12.78
CA GLN A 136 -19.67 5.92 -12.57
C GLN A 136 -18.18 6.29 -12.70
N LEU A 137 -17.30 5.35 -12.39
CA LEU A 137 -15.86 5.59 -12.46
C LEU A 137 -15.40 5.88 -13.91
N PRO A 138 -14.49 6.86 -14.10
CA PRO A 138 -13.95 7.18 -15.42
C PRO A 138 -13.27 6.00 -16.12
N ARG A 139 -13.20 6.06 -17.44
CA ARG A 139 -12.60 5.00 -18.28
C ARG A 139 -11.07 4.90 -18.16
N HIS A 140 -10.38 5.97 -17.75
CA HIS A 140 -8.93 5.94 -17.57
C HIS A 140 -8.50 5.20 -16.30
N ILE A 141 -9.41 5.00 -15.36
CA ILE A 141 -9.15 4.25 -14.13
C ILE A 141 -9.19 2.76 -14.41
N GLN A 142 -8.10 2.08 -14.10
CA GLN A 142 -8.03 0.63 -14.13
C GLN A 142 -8.73 0.03 -12.90
N VAL A 143 -9.67 -0.88 -13.13
CA VAL A 143 -10.37 -1.61 -12.06
C VAL A 143 -9.70 -2.96 -11.87
N VAL A 144 -9.05 -3.14 -10.74
CA VAL A 144 -8.24 -4.32 -10.40
C VAL A 144 -8.69 -4.92 -9.06
N PRO A 145 -9.83 -5.64 -9.00
CA PRO A 145 -10.36 -6.13 -7.73
C PRO A 145 -9.38 -7.01 -6.98
N ARG A 146 -9.42 -6.95 -5.64
CA ARG A 146 -8.57 -7.76 -4.78
C ARG A 146 -9.19 -9.14 -4.54
N PHE A 147 -8.40 -10.17 -4.76
CA PHE A 147 -8.67 -11.58 -4.47
C PHE A 147 -7.77 -12.05 -3.34
N GLN A 148 -8.35 -12.37 -2.19
CA GLN A 148 -7.63 -13.00 -1.10
C GLN A 148 -7.71 -14.50 -1.20
N VAL A 149 -6.58 -15.17 -1.10
CA VAL A 149 -6.54 -16.61 -0.92
C VAL A 149 -6.53 -16.92 0.57
N GLN A 150 -7.52 -17.68 1.03
CA GLN A 150 -7.65 -18.09 2.42
C GLN A 150 -7.70 -19.61 2.53
N PHE A 151 -7.03 -20.14 3.55
CA PHE A 151 -7.14 -21.54 3.93
C PHE A 151 -7.86 -21.63 5.27
N ASP A 152 -8.70 -22.64 5.45
CA ASP A 152 -9.37 -22.90 6.73
C ASP A 152 -8.39 -23.26 7.85
N THR A 153 -7.33 -23.99 7.52
CA THR A 153 -6.32 -24.47 8.46
C THR A 153 -4.93 -24.52 7.83
N SER A 154 -3.90 -24.43 8.68
CA SER A 154 -2.51 -24.65 8.27
C SER A 154 -2.26 -26.06 7.73
N ALA A 155 -3.05 -27.06 8.15
CA ALA A 155 -2.98 -28.42 7.64
C ALA A 155 -3.42 -28.49 6.17
N THR A 156 -4.53 -27.83 5.82
CA THR A 156 -5.00 -27.71 4.43
C THR A 156 -3.97 -26.98 3.57
N LEU A 157 -3.40 -25.87 4.08
CA LEU A 157 -2.34 -25.13 3.38
C LEU A 157 -1.16 -26.05 3.05
N ARG A 158 -0.61 -26.76 4.04
CA ARG A 158 0.50 -27.70 3.82
C ARG A 158 0.11 -28.78 2.82
N GLN A 159 -1.07 -29.36 2.94
CA GLN A 159 -1.53 -30.42 2.04
C GLN A 159 -1.57 -29.93 0.57
N VAL A 160 -2.14 -28.76 0.32
CA VAL A 160 -2.26 -28.20 -1.03
C VAL A 160 -0.91 -27.77 -1.61
N LEU A 161 0.01 -27.24 -0.79
CA LEU A 161 1.33 -26.81 -1.24
C LEU A 161 2.28 -27.98 -1.52
N PHE A 162 2.30 -29.01 -0.66
CA PHE A 162 3.25 -30.12 -0.78
C PHE A 162 2.72 -31.32 -1.57
N PHE A 163 1.39 -31.46 -1.68
CA PHE A 163 0.74 -32.55 -2.43
C PHE A 163 -0.35 -32.02 -3.38
N PRO A 164 -0.01 -31.09 -4.30
CA PRO A 164 -0.99 -30.46 -5.18
C PRO A 164 -1.63 -31.48 -6.14
N ARG A 165 -2.96 -31.43 -6.30
CA ARG A 165 -3.72 -32.27 -7.25
C ARG A 165 -4.34 -31.51 -8.42
N ASN A 166 -4.40 -30.19 -8.33
CA ASN A 166 -4.68 -29.15 -9.36
C ASN A 166 -5.50 -27.99 -8.78
N GLU A 167 -5.78 -27.98 -7.47
CA GLU A 167 -6.69 -27.05 -6.80
C GLU A 167 -6.33 -25.59 -7.10
N LEU A 168 -5.05 -25.24 -6.99
CA LEU A 168 -4.58 -23.90 -7.28
C LEU A 168 -4.62 -23.57 -8.78
N ILE A 169 -4.30 -24.54 -9.65
CA ILE A 169 -4.35 -24.34 -11.12
C ILE A 169 -5.80 -24.09 -11.57
N ASP A 170 -6.73 -24.89 -11.07
CA ASP A 170 -8.15 -24.76 -11.38
C ASP A 170 -8.74 -23.48 -10.76
N ALA A 171 -8.28 -23.10 -9.56
CA ALA A 171 -8.61 -21.82 -8.96
C ALA A 171 -8.14 -20.64 -9.83
N ALA A 172 -6.91 -20.68 -10.34
CA ALA A 172 -6.37 -19.63 -11.21
C ALA A 172 -7.23 -19.46 -12.47
N LYS A 173 -7.59 -20.56 -13.12
CA LYS A 173 -8.46 -20.56 -14.30
C LYS A 173 -9.86 -20.04 -13.98
N ARG A 174 -10.43 -20.42 -12.84
CA ARG A 174 -11.75 -19.94 -12.39
C ARG A 174 -11.74 -18.44 -12.12
N MET A 175 -10.71 -17.93 -11.44
CA MET A 175 -10.52 -16.51 -11.21
C MET A 175 -10.42 -15.75 -12.55
N ALA A 176 -9.56 -16.21 -13.46
CA ALA A 176 -9.41 -15.60 -14.78
C ALA A 176 -10.70 -15.64 -15.61
N LEU A 177 -11.52 -16.69 -15.50
CA LEU A 177 -12.82 -16.77 -16.14
C LEU A 177 -13.80 -15.75 -15.56
N LEU A 178 -13.87 -15.61 -14.23
CA LEU A 178 -14.70 -14.60 -13.58
C LEU A 178 -14.31 -13.18 -14.03
N MET A 179 -13.01 -12.90 -14.16
CA MET A 179 -12.52 -11.62 -14.68
C MET A 179 -13.04 -11.33 -16.08
N LYS A 180 -13.14 -12.36 -16.93
CA LYS A 180 -13.73 -12.27 -18.26
C LYS A 180 -15.22 -11.96 -18.24
N GLU A 181 -15.98 -12.69 -17.42
CA GLU A 181 -17.45 -12.66 -17.41
C GLU A 181 -17.97 -11.36 -16.78
N THR A 182 -17.38 -10.96 -15.66
CA THR A 182 -17.73 -9.71 -14.98
C THR A 182 -17.36 -8.50 -15.83
N GLY A 183 -16.32 -8.66 -16.65
CA GLY A 183 -15.83 -7.65 -17.57
C GLY A 183 -16.82 -7.21 -18.65
N GLN A 184 -17.93 -7.91 -18.86
CA GLN A 184 -18.91 -7.53 -19.88
C GLN A 184 -19.76 -6.30 -19.52
N ARG A 185 -19.80 -5.87 -18.25
CA ARG A 185 -20.60 -4.70 -17.80
C ARG A 185 -19.80 -3.40 -17.64
N ARG A 186 -18.46 -3.48 -17.61
CA ARG A 186 -17.50 -2.35 -17.74
C ARG A 186 -16.08 -2.85 -18.06
N GLY A 187 -15.72 -4.04 -17.55
CA GLY A 187 -14.38 -4.60 -17.64
C GLY A 187 -13.75 -4.61 -16.25
N TYR A 188 -13.09 -5.71 -15.86
CA TYR A 188 -11.96 -5.61 -14.94
C TYR A 188 -10.69 -5.56 -15.79
N ASP A 189 -9.79 -4.65 -15.47
CA ASP A 189 -8.54 -4.42 -16.20
C ASP A 189 -7.41 -5.33 -15.69
N GLY A 190 -7.66 -6.04 -14.60
CA GLY A 190 -6.72 -6.92 -13.94
C GLY A 190 -7.25 -7.36 -12.58
N LEU A 191 -6.36 -7.89 -11.76
CA LEU A 191 -6.67 -8.18 -10.36
C LEU A 191 -5.47 -7.96 -9.46
N VAL A 192 -5.76 -7.71 -8.18
CA VAL A 192 -4.79 -7.75 -7.10
C VAL A 192 -4.90 -9.10 -6.40
N LEU A 193 -3.80 -9.82 -6.26
CA LEU A 193 -3.72 -11.10 -5.57
C LEU A 193 -3.10 -10.92 -4.18
N GLU A 194 -3.80 -11.36 -3.14
CA GLU A 194 -3.29 -11.43 -1.78
C GLU A 194 -3.20 -12.90 -1.33
N LEU A 195 -2.00 -13.29 -0.90
CA LEU A 195 -1.69 -14.66 -0.48
C LEU A 195 -1.59 -14.74 1.05
N PRO A 196 -1.91 -15.90 1.65
CA PRO A 196 -1.95 -16.06 3.11
C PRO A 196 -0.55 -16.28 3.73
N ALA A 197 0.49 -16.38 2.90
CA ALA A 197 1.86 -16.65 3.30
C ALA A 197 2.82 -16.10 2.23
N SER A 198 4.13 -16.37 2.38
CA SER A 198 5.13 -16.05 1.34
C SER A 198 4.65 -16.48 -0.05
N ALA A 199 4.95 -15.66 -1.06
CA ALA A 199 4.49 -15.86 -2.42
C ALA A 199 5.20 -17.02 -3.14
N MET A 200 6.39 -17.42 -2.71
CA MET A 200 7.19 -18.43 -3.41
C MET A 200 6.56 -19.82 -3.48
N PRO A 201 6.00 -20.38 -2.39
CA PRO A 201 5.21 -21.61 -2.46
C PRO A 201 4.06 -21.57 -3.48
N PHE A 202 3.55 -20.37 -3.80
CA PHE A 202 2.48 -20.16 -4.77
C PHE A 202 2.97 -19.83 -6.19
N LYS A 203 4.27 -19.97 -6.49
CA LYS A 203 4.83 -19.59 -7.80
C LYS A 203 4.08 -20.21 -8.98
N MET A 204 3.77 -21.51 -8.95
CA MET A 204 3.04 -22.18 -10.04
C MET A 204 1.62 -21.64 -10.22
N PHE A 205 0.96 -21.30 -9.11
CA PHE A 205 -0.35 -20.67 -9.11
C PHE A 205 -0.29 -19.28 -9.76
N ILE A 206 0.67 -18.45 -9.32
CA ILE A 206 0.94 -17.11 -9.87
C ILE A 206 1.23 -17.18 -11.37
N GLN A 207 2.09 -18.11 -11.80
CA GLN A 207 2.44 -18.30 -13.21
C GLN A 207 1.22 -18.64 -14.07
N THR A 208 0.40 -19.59 -13.59
CA THR A 208 -0.82 -20.01 -14.29
C THR A 208 -1.79 -18.84 -14.41
N LEU A 209 -2.03 -18.13 -13.31
CA LEU A 209 -2.93 -16.98 -13.28
C LEU A 209 -2.43 -15.86 -14.21
N SER A 210 -1.14 -15.53 -14.15
CA SER A 210 -0.49 -14.56 -15.02
C SER A 210 -0.69 -14.88 -16.50
N HIS A 211 -0.50 -16.14 -16.91
CA HIS A 211 -0.73 -16.55 -18.29
C HIS A 211 -2.19 -16.40 -18.72
N GLU A 212 -3.14 -16.81 -17.87
CA GLU A 212 -4.57 -16.68 -18.19
C GLU A 212 -5.05 -15.23 -18.26
N LEU A 213 -4.52 -14.34 -17.40
CA LEU A 213 -4.82 -12.91 -17.43
C LEU A 213 -4.17 -12.20 -18.63
N LYS A 214 -2.91 -12.51 -18.95
CA LYS A 214 -2.21 -11.92 -20.11
C LYS A 214 -2.90 -12.25 -21.43
N ARG A 215 -3.46 -13.46 -21.58
CA ARG A 215 -4.28 -13.84 -22.76
C ARG A 215 -5.52 -12.97 -22.94
N GLN A 216 -5.94 -12.28 -21.88
CA GLN A 216 -7.09 -11.40 -21.84
C GLN A 216 -6.69 -9.92 -21.76
N ASN A 217 -5.40 -9.60 -21.89
CA ASN A 217 -4.85 -8.26 -21.72
C ASN A 217 -5.19 -7.64 -20.35
N GLN A 218 -5.16 -8.48 -19.31
CA GLN A 218 -5.43 -8.09 -17.93
C GLN A 218 -4.14 -8.11 -17.10
N SER A 219 -4.00 -7.16 -16.19
CA SER A 219 -2.85 -7.04 -15.30
C SER A 219 -2.96 -7.92 -14.04
N LEU A 220 -1.81 -8.31 -13.50
CA LEU A 220 -1.70 -9.01 -12.22
C LEU A 220 -0.84 -8.19 -11.26
N ILE A 221 -1.45 -7.72 -10.19
CA ILE A 221 -0.78 -7.06 -9.07
C ILE A 221 -0.65 -8.05 -7.91
N LEU A 222 0.52 -8.17 -7.30
CA LEU A 222 0.73 -9.04 -6.13
C LEU A 222 0.92 -8.22 -4.85
N VAL A 223 0.14 -8.49 -3.82
CA VAL A 223 0.38 -7.96 -2.47
C VAL A 223 1.61 -8.64 -1.87
N ILE A 224 2.56 -7.85 -1.37
CA ILE A 224 3.80 -8.36 -0.76
C ILE A 224 4.02 -7.73 0.62
N PRO A 225 4.37 -8.51 1.65
CA PRO A 225 4.63 -7.97 2.99
C PRO A 225 6.01 -7.32 3.06
N ALA A 226 6.10 -6.17 3.74
CA ALA A 226 7.38 -5.61 4.16
C ALA A 226 8.00 -6.45 5.29
N GLU A 227 9.32 -6.38 5.45
CA GLU A 227 10.02 -6.96 6.58
C GLU A 227 10.06 -5.96 7.74
N HIS A 228 9.48 -6.33 8.86
CA HIS A 228 9.38 -5.45 10.03
C HIS A 228 10.67 -5.46 10.87
N GLY A 229 11.42 -6.56 10.88
CA GLY A 229 12.59 -6.75 11.76
C GLY A 229 13.87 -6.05 11.29
N LEU A 230 13.74 -5.10 10.36
CA LEU A 230 14.86 -4.33 9.84
C LEU A 230 15.25 -3.24 10.83
N GLY A 231 16.54 -3.19 11.16
CA GLY A 231 17.07 -2.23 12.14
C GLY A 231 16.85 -2.65 13.60
N THR A 232 16.45 -3.89 13.87
CA THR A 232 16.37 -4.48 15.22
C THR A 232 17.50 -5.48 15.47
N SER A 233 17.80 -5.78 16.74
CA SER A 233 18.86 -6.73 17.11
C SER A 233 18.49 -8.18 16.71
N ARG A 234 19.49 -9.06 16.58
CA ARG A 234 19.31 -10.43 16.06
C ARG A 234 18.30 -11.27 16.85
N ALA A 235 18.21 -11.08 18.17
CA ALA A 235 17.26 -11.80 19.03
C ALA A 235 15.79 -11.51 18.64
N PHE A 236 15.48 -10.29 18.18
CA PHE A 236 14.13 -9.88 17.77
C PHE A 236 13.76 -10.34 16.35
N LYS A 237 14.74 -10.56 15.47
CA LYS A 237 14.49 -10.98 14.08
C LYS A 237 13.81 -12.34 13.95
N ARG A 238 13.95 -13.23 14.94
CA ARG A 238 13.37 -14.59 14.89
C ARG A 238 11.85 -14.61 15.12
N GLN A 239 11.25 -13.53 15.63
CA GLN A 239 9.82 -13.46 15.95
C GLN A 239 8.97 -12.74 14.89
N GLU A 240 9.60 -12.01 13.97
CA GLU A 240 8.88 -11.21 12.97
C GLU A 240 8.81 -11.97 11.63
N GLY A 241 7.64 -11.97 11.01
CA GLY A 241 7.41 -12.68 9.74
C GLY A 241 8.41 -12.29 8.66
N HIS A 242 8.84 -13.28 7.86
CA HIS A 242 9.78 -13.03 6.77
C HIS A 242 9.07 -12.24 5.67
N GLY A 243 9.38 -10.95 5.57
CA GLY A 243 8.99 -10.12 4.43
C GLY A 243 9.60 -10.63 3.13
N ILE A 244 9.07 -10.19 1.98
CA ILE A 244 9.59 -10.64 0.68
C ILE A 244 11.06 -10.24 0.49
N SER A 245 11.87 -11.11 -0.09
CA SER A 245 13.26 -10.82 -0.43
C SER A 245 13.42 -10.29 -1.87
N ARG A 246 14.54 -9.61 -2.13
CA ARG A 246 14.93 -9.14 -3.49
C ARG A 246 15.01 -10.30 -4.50
N ARG A 247 15.51 -11.47 -4.07
CA ARG A 247 15.60 -12.67 -4.91
C ARG A 247 14.21 -13.18 -5.30
N GLU A 248 13.28 -13.23 -4.36
CA GLU A 248 11.89 -13.63 -4.64
C GLU A 248 11.20 -12.65 -5.59
N LEU A 249 11.39 -11.34 -5.39
CA LEU A 249 10.90 -10.30 -6.31
C LEU A 249 11.42 -10.53 -7.74
N GLN A 250 12.72 -10.75 -7.91
CA GLN A 250 13.32 -11.01 -9.22
C GLN A 250 12.70 -12.25 -9.89
N ILE A 251 12.53 -13.34 -9.14
CA ILE A 251 11.94 -14.60 -9.64
C ILE A 251 10.48 -14.42 -10.07
N LEU A 252 9.70 -13.64 -9.32
CA LEU A 252 8.27 -13.44 -9.57
C LEU A 252 7.99 -12.33 -10.61
N SER A 253 8.90 -11.39 -10.79
CA SER A 253 8.74 -10.22 -11.65
C SER A 253 8.35 -10.49 -13.12
N PRO A 254 8.68 -11.62 -13.77
CA PRO A 254 8.20 -11.91 -15.13
C PRO A 254 6.69 -12.18 -15.21
N TYR A 255 6.07 -12.56 -14.08
CA TYR A 255 4.66 -12.94 -13.99
C TYR A 255 3.78 -11.83 -13.40
N ILE A 256 4.39 -10.86 -12.73
CA ILE A 256 3.71 -9.79 -12.01
C ILE A 256 3.94 -8.45 -12.70
N ASP A 257 2.87 -7.70 -12.93
CA ASP A 257 2.94 -6.35 -13.51
C ASP A 257 3.36 -5.33 -12.46
N LEU A 258 2.73 -5.38 -11.28
CA LEU A 258 3.02 -4.49 -10.14
C LEU A 258 3.01 -5.26 -8.81
N PHE A 259 3.79 -4.80 -7.85
CA PHE A 259 3.82 -5.31 -6.49
C PHE A 259 3.25 -4.26 -5.53
N SER A 260 2.16 -4.57 -4.83
CA SER A 260 1.59 -3.73 -3.79
C SER A 260 2.29 -4.03 -2.47
N LEU A 261 3.28 -3.22 -2.09
CA LEU A 261 4.05 -3.42 -0.86
C LEU A 261 3.24 -2.96 0.36
N VAL A 262 2.98 -3.88 1.28
CA VAL A 262 2.36 -3.59 2.58
C VAL A 262 3.46 -3.04 3.50
N SER A 263 3.71 -1.74 3.38
CA SER A 263 4.73 -1.01 4.15
C SER A 263 4.12 -0.13 5.24
N TYR A 264 3.22 -0.73 6.02
CA TYR A 264 2.54 -0.15 7.18
C TYR A 264 2.26 -1.28 8.19
N ASP A 265 1.52 -1.00 9.26
CA ASP A 265 1.32 -1.87 10.42
C ASP A 265 2.59 -2.13 11.24
N HIS A 266 3.59 -1.26 11.13
CA HIS A 266 4.88 -1.48 11.78
C HIS A 266 4.78 -1.57 13.31
N ALA A 267 4.00 -0.69 13.93
CA ALA A 267 3.71 -0.72 15.36
C ALA A 267 3.08 -2.06 15.78
N GLN A 268 2.08 -2.52 15.03
CA GLN A 268 1.35 -3.75 15.34
C GLN A 268 2.23 -4.99 15.16
N SER A 269 3.03 -5.04 14.09
CA SER A 269 3.90 -6.18 13.81
C SER A 269 5.08 -6.29 14.78
N THR A 270 5.61 -5.17 15.25
CA THR A 270 6.75 -5.15 16.19
C THR A 270 6.32 -5.15 17.65
N GLY A 271 5.06 -4.80 17.95
CA GLY A 271 4.59 -4.56 19.32
C GLY A 271 5.25 -3.36 20.01
N ARG A 272 5.96 -2.52 19.24
CA ARG A 272 6.71 -1.38 19.78
C ARG A 272 5.88 -0.11 19.76
N GLU A 273 6.24 0.80 20.65
CA GLU A 273 5.71 2.16 20.69
C GLU A 273 6.29 3.01 19.56
N VAL A 274 5.85 2.74 18.33
CA VAL A 274 6.27 3.41 17.10
C VAL A 274 5.05 3.72 16.23
N GLY A 275 5.22 4.54 15.20
CA GLY A 275 4.12 4.85 14.31
C GLY A 275 3.82 3.76 13.28
N ASN A 276 2.78 4.02 12.47
CA ASN A 276 2.22 3.02 11.56
C ASN A 276 3.20 2.67 10.42
N SER A 277 3.90 3.67 9.88
CA SER A 277 4.75 3.47 8.69
C SER A 277 6.02 4.33 8.74
N PRO A 278 6.89 4.19 9.75
CA PRO A 278 7.94 5.18 10.00
C PRO A 278 8.94 5.27 8.84
N VAL A 279 9.31 6.49 8.41
CA VAL A 279 10.13 6.70 7.21
C VAL A 279 11.51 6.05 7.31
N ARG A 280 12.16 6.04 8.48
CA ARG A 280 13.44 5.32 8.66
C ARG A 280 13.32 3.83 8.34
N TRP A 281 12.23 3.19 8.77
CA TRP A 281 11.97 1.79 8.46
C TRP A 281 11.64 1.59 6.98
N LEU A 282 10.81 2.46 6.39
CA LEU A 282 10.52 2.43 4.95
C LEU A 282 11.79 2.48 4.10
N GLN A 283 12.75 3.32 4.47
CA GLN A 283 14.03 3.41 3.77
C GLN A 283 14.80 2.08 3.80
N LEU A 284 14.84 1.40 4.95
CA LEU A 284 15.50 0.09 5.08
C LEU A 284 14.80 -0.99 4.24
N VAL A 285 13.46 -1.01 4.25
CA VAL A 285 12.68 -1.92 3.42
C VAL A 285 13.00 -1.70 1.94
N LEU A 286 12.98 -0.45 1.47
CA LEU A 286 13.28 -0.13 0.09
C LEU A 286 14.74 -0.40 -0.28
N ASP A 287 15.70 -0.14 0.61
CA ASP A 287 17.12 -0.48 0.40
C ASP A 287 17.27 -2.00 0.19
N LYS A 288 16.60 -2.82 1.01
CA LYS A 288 16.61 -4.29 0.87
C LYS A 288 16.01 -4.75 -0.45
N LEU A 289 14.85 -4.21 -0.85
CA LEU A 289 14.12 -4.67 -2.03
C LEU A 289 14.73 -4.17 -3.35
N THR A 290 15.19 -2.92 -3.40
CA THR A 290 15.71 -2.30 -4.63
C THR A 290 17.21 -2.54 -4.82
N GLY A 291 17.96 -2.70 -3.72
CA GLY A 291 19.43 -2.72 -3.75
C GLY A 291 20.07 -1.34 -3.94
N ILE A 292 19.26 -0.28 -4.01
CA ILE A 292 19.72 1.11 -4.11
C ILE A 292 19.88 1.64 -2.69
N ARG A 293 21.10 1.90 -2.24
CA ARG A 293 21.37 2.52 -0.94
C ARG A 293 21.20 4.03 -1.03
N THR A 294 20.51 4.59 -0.05
CA THR A 294 20.39 6.05 0.10
C THR A 294 21.78 6.63 0.45
N GLN A 295 22.29 7.59 -0.32
CA GLN A 295 23.43 8.40 0.16
C GLN A 295 22.91 9.24 1.33
N GLN A 296 23.28 8.89 2.56
CA GLN A 296 23.02 9.76 3.70
C GLN A 296 23.79 11.08 3.49
N SER A 297 23.10 12.16 3.17
CA SER A 297 23.64 13.50 3.24
C SER A 297 23.95 13.83 4.70
N GLY A 298 25.25 13.79 5.06
CA GLY A 298 25.81 14.42 6.25
C GLY A 298 25.41 13.81 7.60
N ARG A 299 26.18 12.83 8.09
CA ARG A 299 26.39 12.72 9.54
C ARG A 299 27.13 13.99 10.00
N PRO A 300 26.62 14.79 10.96
CA PRO A 300 27.50 15.61 11.76
C PRO A 300 28.41 14.64 12.54
N GLY A 301 29.72 14.89 12.51
CA GLY A 301 30.66 14.08 13.28
C GLY A 301 30.26 14.08 14.75
N ILE A 302 29.79 12.94 15.24
CA ILE A 302 29.79 12.62 16.66
C ILE A 302 31.13 11.92 16.88
N ASP A 303 31.95 12.62 17.64
CA ASP A 303 33.13 12.12 18.31
C ASP A 303 32.85 10.78 19.00
N GLY A 304 33.89 9.94 19.05
CA GLY A 304 33.76 8.58 19.54
C GLY A 304 33.26 8.47 20.97
N SER A 305 32.90 7.23 21.31
CA SER A 305 32.46 6.70 22.61
C SER A 305 30.95 6.80 22.88
N ALA A 306 30.23 5.71 22.57
CA ALA A 306 29.22 5.10 23.47
C ALA A 306 28.58 3.80 22.92
N ASP A 307 28.60 3.54 21.61
CA ASP A 307 27.76 2.46 21.04
C ASP A 307 28.53 1.19 20.59
N ALA A 308 29.77 1.02 21.03
CA ALA A 308 30.61 -0.14 20.65
C ALA A 308 30.78 -1.20 21.77
N GLU A 309 30.08 -1.07 22.89
CA GLU A 309 30.38 -1.86 24.10
C GLU A 309 29.16 -2.62 24.67
N LEU A 310 28.20 -3.00 23.82
CA LEU A 310 27.02 -3.79 24.23
C LEU A 310 26.80 -5.08 23.43
N ASP A 311 27.67 -5.38 22.45
CA ASP A 311 27.58 -6.61 21.62
C ASP A 311 28.70 -7.62 21.93
N ALA A 312 29.42 -7.50 23.05
CA ALA A 312 30.63 -8.31 23.34
C ALA A 312 30.59 -9.11 24.66
N LEU A 313 29.43 -9.30 25.30
CA LEU A 313 29.34 -10.00 26.59
C LEU A 313 28.10 -10.89 26.73
N GLU A 314 27.84 -11.78 25.76
CA GLU A 314 27.00 -12.97 25.99
C GLU A 314 27.51 -14.12 25.08
N ASP A 315 28.71 -14.62 25.37
CA ASP A 315 29.23 -15.90 24.82
C ASP A 315 29.91 -16.66 25.97
N GLU A 316 29.12 -17.31 26.84
CA GLU A 316 29.57 -18.53 27.54
C GLU A 316 28.37 -19.48 27.69
N ASP A 317 28.59 -20.70 27.20
CA ASP A 317 27.85 -21.94 27.47
C ASP A 317 26.51 -22.17 26.76
N GLU A 318 26.57 -22.82 25.58
CA GLU A 318 25.83 -24.08 25.37
C GLU A 318 26.44 -24.85 24.19
N ASP A 319 27.05 -25.98 24.54
CA ASP A 319 27.50 -27.02 23.61
C ASP A 319 26.31 -27.59 22.84
N ASP A 320 26.35 -27.55 21.51
CA ASP A 320 25.68 -28.55 20.68
C ASP A 320 26.52 -28.78 19.43
N GLU A 321 27.05 -30.01 19.38
CA GLU A 321 27.83 -30.57 18.30
C GLU A 321 26.97 -30.82 17.05
N ASP A 322 27.64 -30.72 15.90
CA ASP A 322 27.31 -31.35 14.62
C ASP A 322 26.08 -30.88 13.82
N GLU A 323 26.31 -29.97 12.88
CA GLU A 323 25.86 -30.14 11.49
C GLU A 323 26.85 -29.40 10.55
N GLN A 324 27.83 -30.15 10.03
CA GLN A 324 28.58 -29.78 8.84
C GLN A 324 27.66 -29.99 7.63
N ASP A 325 27.44 -28.95 6.84
CA ASP A 325 27.33 -29.07 5.40
C ASP A 325 27.98 -27.83 4.75
N ASP A 326 28.99 -28.13 3.95
CA ASP A 326 29.79 -27.22 3.15
C ASP A 326 28.94 -26.49 2.10
N GLU A 327 29.20 -25.21 1.86
CA GLU A 327 29.48 -24.70 0.50
C GLU A 327 29.94 -23.24 0.54
N ASP A 328 31.26 -23.10 0.43
CA ASP A 328 32.00 -21.92 -0.01
C ASP A 328 31.66 -21.62 -1.47
N ASP A 329 30.68 -20.76 -1.73
CA ASP A 329 30.41 -20.25 -3.07
C ASP A 329 31.18 -18.95 -3.30
N THR A 330 32.43 -19.14 -3.71
CA THR A 330 33.26 -18.13 -4.35
C THR A 330 32.47 -17.34 -5.39
N ALA A 331 32.43 -16.03 -5.18
CA ALA A 331 31.69 -15.08 -5.98
C ALA A 331 32.34 -14.84 -7.36
N GLU A 332 32.33 -15.82 -8.25
CA GLU A 332 32.64 -15.62 -9.67
C GLU A 332 31.82 -16.54 -10.57
N GLY A 333 30.66 -16.05 -11.04
CA GLY A 333 29.99 -16.65 -12.20
C GLY A 333 28.47 -16.70 -12.12
N ILE A 334 27.82 -15.56 -12.39
CA ILE A 334 26.63 -15.35 -13.25
C ILE A 334 26.22 -13.90 -12.99
N ARG A 335 26.86 -12.94 -13.68
CA ARG A 335 26.28 -11.60 -13.85
C ARG A 335 25.23 -11.69 -14.95
N GLY A 336 24.12 -12.36 -14.66
CA GLY A 336 22.88 -12.02 -15.35
C GLY A 336 22.56 -10.58 -14.97
N THR A 337 22.27 -9.72 -15.95
CA THR A 337 21.82 -8.36 -15.69
C THR A 337 20.55 -8.43 -14.84
N GLU A 338 20.65 -8.16 -13.54
CA GLU A 338 19.49 -8.12 -12.65
C GLU A 338 18.46 -7.15 -13.23
N VAL A 339 17.21 -7.60 -13.35
CA VAL A 339 16.12 -6.73 -13.79
C VAL A 339 15.84 -5.74 -12.67
N ASP A 340 15.88 -4.44 -12.98
CA ASP A 340 15.41 -3.42 -12.06
C ASP A 340 13.89 -3.56 -11.90
N VAL A 341 13.47 -4.07 -10.74
CA VAL A 341 12.06 -4.26 -10.38
C VAL A 341 11.49 -3.09 -9.60
N SER A 342 12.29 -2.06 -9.29
CA SER A 342 11.90 -0.97 -8.40
C SER A 342 10.67 -0.22 -8.92
N ARG A 343 10.60 -0.01 -10.24
CA ARG A 343 9.44 0.62 -10.92
C ARG A 343 8.19 -0.26 -10.96
N LYS A 344 8.26 -1.53 -10.57
CA LYS A 344 7.08 -2.37 -10.36
C LYS A 344 6.52 -2.27 -8.94
N ILE A 345 7.26 -1.71 -7.98
CA ILE A 345 6.84 -1.64 -6.58
C ILE A 345 5.95 -0.42 -6.37
N LEU A 346 4.82 -0.62 -5.69
CA LEU A 346 3.94 0.44 -5.19
C LEU A 346 4.14 0.52 -3.67
N LEU A 347 4.59 1.67 -3.17
CA LEU A 347 4.77 1.90 -1.74
C LEU A 347 3.41 1.96 -1.04
N GLY A 348 3.21 1.11 -0.03
CA GLY A 348 1.99 1.11 0.78
C GLY A 348 1.90 2.35 1.66
N ILE A 349 0.75 3.03 1.61
CA ILE A 349 0.45 4.20 2.44
C ILE A 349 -0.83 3.93 3.24
N PRO A 350 -0.75 3.92 4.58
CA PRO A 350 -1.93 3.76 5.42
C PRO A 350 -2.67 5.10 5.55
N PHE A 351 -3.96 5.06 5.27
CA PHE A 351 -4.91 6.15 5.48
C PHE A 351 -5.61 6.06 6.85
N TYR A 352 -5.19 5.11 7.69
CA TYR A 352 -5.53 4.99 9.10
C TYR A 352 -4.28 5.15 9.96
N GLY A 353 -4.51 5.25 11.27
CA GLY A 353 -3.47 5.32 12.28
C GLY A 353 -3.62 4.27 13.36
N PHE A 354 -2.86 4.46 14.44
CA PHE A 354 -3.01 3.72 15.67
C PHE A 354 -3.19 4.66 16.86
N THR A 355 -4.00 4.23 17.82
CA THR A 355 -3.96 4.71 19.20
C THR A 355 -3.27 3.68 20.09
N MET A 356 -2.54 4.15 21.08
CA MET A 356 -2.04 3.32 22.16
C MET A 356 -2.49 3.93 23.49
N THR A 357 -3.08 3.10 24.35
CA THR A 357 -3.44 3.47 25.72
C THR A 357 -2.21 3.46 26.64
N SER A 358 -2.32 4.07 27.81
CA SER A 358 -1.25 4.08 28.82
C SER A 358 -0.87 2.69 29.36
N ASP A 359 -1.75 1.70 29.26
CA ASP A 359 -1.49 0.29 29.57
C ASP A 359 -0.94 -0.51 28.37
N GLY A 360 -0.61 0.16 27.26
CA GLY A 360 0.08 -0.42 26.11
C GLY A 360 -0.84 -1.10 25.08
N VAL A 361 -2.15 -0.91 25.15
CA VAL A 361 -3.09 -1.52 24.21
C VAL A 361 -3.12 -0.71 22.91
N LEU A 362 -2.67 -1.32 21.82
CA LEU A 362 -2.69 -0.76 20.47
C LEU A 362 -4.04 -1.03 19.78
N ASN A 363 -4.68 -0.01 19.22
CA ASN A 363 -5.91 -0.11 18.45
C ASN A 363 -5.79 0.71 17.16
N THR A 364 -6.43 0.28 16.07
CA THR A 364 -6.52 1.06 14.85
C THR A 364 -7.43 2.28 15.04
N ILE A 365 -7.18 3.34 14.28
CA ILE A 365 -8.02 4.54 14.29
C ILE A 365 -8.19 5.13 12.89
N THR A 366 -9.43 5.41 12.52
CA THR A 366 -9.85 6.05 11.26
C THR A 366 -9.91 7.57 11.38
N LYS A 367 -10.03 8.30 10.26
CA LYS A 367 -10.25 9.76 10.28
C LYS A 367 -11.44 10.18 11.16
N THR A 368 -12.54 9.42 11.12
CA THR A 368 -13.78 9.78 11.82
C THR A 368 -13.59 9.73 13.33
N GLU A 369 -12.91 8.69 13.81
CA GLU A 369 -12.57 8.52 15.22
C GLU A 369 -11.53 9.57 15.66
N LEU A 370 -10.51 9.82 14.83
CA LEU A 370 -9.51 10.86 15.11
C LEU A 370 -10.18 12.23 15.26
N LEU A 371 -10.97 12.66 14.27
CA LEU A 371 -11.61 13.97 14.29
C LEU A 371 -12.56 14.10 15.47
N SER A 372 -13.27 13.03 15.83
CA SER A 372 -14.12 13.00 17.02
C SER A 372 -13.29 13.18 18.30
N LEU A 373 -12.21 12.42 18.47
CA LEU A 373 -11.32 12.56 19.64
C LEU A 373 -10.72 13.96 19.75
N LEU A 374 -10.26 14.53 18.64
CA LEU A 374 -9.70 15.88 18.60
C LEU A 374 -10.73 16.96 18.93
N GLN A 375 -12.00 16.78 18.58
CA GLN A 375 -13.09 17.70 18.95
C GLN A 375 -13.42 17.64 20.45
N PHE A 376 -13.42 16.45 21.05
CA PHE A 376 -13.79 16.27 22.45
C PHE A 376 -12.65 16.48 23.45
N SER A 377 -11.40 16.27 23.04
CA SER A 377 -10.24 16.19 23.94
C SER A 377 -9.11 17.17 23.57
N MET A 378 -9.42 18.46 23.39
CA MET A 378 -8.39 19.48 23.12
C MET A 378 -7.52 19.81 24.34
N ASN A 379 -8.02 19.60 25.56
CA ASN A 379 -7.31 19.94 26.79
C ASN A 379 -6.18 18.93 27.07
N GLY A 380 -4.93 19.42 27.11
CA GLY A 380 -3.77 18.57 27.39
C GLY A 380 -3.22 17.81 26.19
N LEU A 381 -3.76 18.04 24.99
CA LEU A 381 -3.21 17.50 23.76
C LEU A 381 -1.90 18.20 23.39
N ARG A 382 -0.86 17.42 23.09
CA ARG A 382 0.41 17.88 22.52
C ARG A 382 0.61 17.24 21.16
N LEU A 383 0.81 18.07 20.14
CA LEU A 383 1.19 17.62 18.82
C LEU A 383 2.72 17.67 18.70
N ASN A 384 3.33 16.53 18.40
CA ASN A 384 4.77 16.40 18.24
C ASN A 384 5.12 15.89 16.85
N TRP A 385 6.14 16.48 16.23
CA TRP A 385 6.73 15.98 14.98
C TRP A 385 7.96 15.13 15.29
N LEU A 386 7.93 13.86 14.88
CA LEU A 386 9.05 12.94 14.97
C LEU A 386 9.89 13.06 13.70
N ASP A 387 11.05 13.71 13.78
CA ASP A 387 11.82 14.01 12.57
C ASP A 387 12.38 12.76 11.90
N GLU A 388 12.91 11.78 12.65
CA GLU A 388 13.44 10.55 12.06
C GLU A 388 12.37 9.71 11.35
N ASP A 389 11.17 9.67 11.93
CA ASP A 389 10.04 8.89 11.43
C ASP A 389 9.21 9.63 10.39
N LYS A 390 9.36 10.95 10.33
CA LYS A 390 8.55 11.89 9.54
C LYS A 390 7.05 11.66 9.79
N GLU A 391 6.69 11.54 11.06
CA GLU A 391 5.33 11.31 11.54
C GLU A 391 4.95 12.32 12.62
N HIS A 392 3.66 12.63 12.67
CA HIS A 392 3.09 13.39 13.78
C HIS A 392 2.51 12.43 14.82
N VAL A 393 2.64 12.83 16.08
CA VAL A 393 2.06 12.13 17.24
C VAL A 393 1.20 13.10 18.02
N PHE A 394 -0.02 12.67 18.35
CA PHE A 394 -0.89 13.39 19.27
C PHE A 394 -0.79 12.70 20.63
N ASP A 395 -0.10 13.35 21.56
CA ASP A 395 0.02 12.91 22.95
C ASP A 395 -1.10 13.53 23.79
N MET A 396 -1.90 12.68 24.41
CA MET A 396 -2.94 13.02 25.38
C MET A 396 -2.66 12.29 26.71
N PRO A 397 -3.29 12.68 27.83
CA PRO A 397 -2.97 12.10 29.15
C PRO A 397 -3.07 10.57 29.25
N ILE A 398 -3.97 9.94 28.47
CA ILE A 398 -4.24 8.50 28.50
C ILE A 398 -4.09 7.82 27.13
N TRP A 399 -3.81 8.60 26.08
CA TRP A 399 -3.71 8.10 24.71
C TRP A 399 -2.52 8.72 24.00
N ARG A 400 -1.80 7.91 23.24
CA ARG A 400 -0.88 8.35 22.19
C ARG A 400 -1.46 7.96 20.84
N ILE A 401 -1.49 8.88 19.88
CA ILE A 401 -2.06 8.63 18.56
C ILE A 401 -1.02 8.91 17.48
N TRP A 402 -0.78 7.92 16.62
CA TRP A 402 -0.09 8.09 15.35
C TRP A 402 -1.12 8.06 14.25
N PHE A 403 -1.25 9.15 13.50
CA PHE A 403 -2.06 9.20 12.30
C PHE A 403 -1.23 9.88 11.22
N THR A 404 -1.20 9.30 10.02
CA THR A 404 -0.50 9.92 8.87
C THR A 404 -0.95 11.37 8.79
N SER A 405 -0.05 12.33 8.75
CA SER A 405 -0.37 13.76 8.59
C SER A 405 -0.13 14.16 7.14
N LEU A 406 -0.57 15.36 6.73
CA LEU A 406 -0.28 15.85 5.37
C LEU A 406 1.23 15.92 5.08
N LEU A 407 2.03 16.43 6.03
CA LEU A 407 3.50 16.43 5.88
C LEU A 407 4.08 15.01 5.85
N GLY A 408 3.61 14.10 6.72
CA GLY A 408 4.06 12.71 6.72
C GLY A 408 3.70 11.96 5.44
N LEU A 409 2.54 12.24 4.87
CA LEU A 409 2.13 11.72 3.57
C LEU A 409 3.06 12.20 2.46
N LEU A 410 3.41 13.50 2.45
CA LEU A 410 4.31 14.08 1.45
C LEU A 410 5.68 13.40 1.43
N TRP A 411 6.24 13.08 2.59
CA TRP A 411 7.50 12.33 2.67
C TRP A 411 7.40 10.96 2.03
N ARG A 412 6.30 10.23 2.25
CA ARG A 412 6.07 8.91 1.64
C ARG A 412 5.89 9.00 0.13
N VAL A 413 5.09 9.96 -0.33
CA VAL A 413 4.89 10.21 -1.77
C VAL A 413 6.22 10.61 -2.43
N HIS A 414 7.03 11.44 -1.78
CA HIS A 414 8.36 11.81 -2.28
C HIS A 414 9.28 10.59 -2.39
N ILE A 415 9.39 9.77 -1.33
CA ILE A 415 10.17 8.53 -1.34
C ILE A 415 9.70 7.60 -2.46
N ALA A 416 8.39 7.46 -2.63
CA ALA A 416 7.82 6.62 -3.68
C ALA A 416 8.27 7.07 -5.08
N ARG A 417 8.19 8.37 -5.37
CA ARG A 417 8.61 8.96 -6.67
C ARG A 417 10.10 8.75 -6.97
N GLU A 418 10.94 8.98 -5.96
CA GLU A 418 12.39 8.87 -6.12
C GLU A 418 12.85 7.41 -6.30
N ARG A 419 12.14 6.45 -5.69
CA ARG A 419 12.69 5.10 -5.51
C ARG A 419 11.91 3.97 -6.16
N VAL A 420 10.59 4.11 -6.35
CA VAL A 420 9.72 3.02 -6.82
C VAL A 420 8.71 3.49 -7.88
N GLY A 421 7.76 2.64 -8.27
CA GLY A 421 6.83 2.88 -9.37
C GLY A 421 5.57 3.66 -9.01
N GLY A 422 5.34 3.94 -7.73
CA GLY A 422 4.14 4.63 -7.27
C GLY A 422 3.72 4.25 -5.86
N VAL A 423 2.43 4.40 -5.56
CA VAL A 423 1.84 4.21 -4.23
C VAL A 423 0.58 3.35 -4.26
N ALA A 424 0.35 2.61 -3.17
CA ALA A 424 -0.84 1.81 -2.92
C ALA A 424 -1.49 2.24 -1.59
N ILE A 425 -2.72 2.74 -1.64
CA ILE A 425 -3.39 3.39 -0.50
C ILE A 425 -4.37 2.43 0.18
N TRP A 426 -4.19 2.21 1.48
CA TRP A 426 -5.08 1.39 2.30
C TRP A 426 -5.74 2.20 3.43
N ASP A 427 -7.06 2.40 3.47
CA ASP A 427 -7.97 2.37 2.31
C ASP A 427 -8.53 3.76 1.99
N ALA A 428 -9.09 3.91 0.79
CA ALA A 428 -9.52 5.19 0.23
C ALA A 428 -10.49 5.98 1.13
N GLY A 429 -11.27 5.31 1.98
CA GLY A 429 -12.26 5.97 2.83
C GLY A 429 -11.73 6.40 4.19
N GLN A 430 -10.55 5.93 4.61
CA GLN A 430 -10.10 6.06 6.01
C GLN A 430 -9.36 7.35 6.31
N GLY A 431 -8.77 7.98 5.28
CA GLY A 431 -7.87 9.13 5.42
C GLY A 431 -8.57 10.47 5.22
N LEU A 432 -7.91 11.56 5.62
CA LEU A 432 -8.44 12.90 5.45
C LEU A 432 -8.60 13.22 3.95
N SER A 433 -9.71 13.84 3.53
CA SER A 433 -9.97 14.13 2.12
C SER A 433 -8.89 15.01 1.49
N ILE A 434 -8.26 15.88 2.28
CA ILE A 434 -7.08 16.68 1.88
C ILE A 434 -5.88 15.84 1.36
N TYR A 435 -5.79 14.54 1.68
CA TYR A 435 -4.70 13.68 1.21
C TYR A 435 -4.67 13.54 -0.29
N TYR A 436 -5.84 13.54 -0.94
CA TYR A 436 -5.93 13.40 -2.38
C TYR A 436 -5.37 14.59 -3.15
N ASP A 437 -5.21 15.75 -2.52
CA ASP A 437 -4.62 16.92 -3.18
C ASP A 437 -3.13 16.74 -3.49
N VAL A 438 -2.44 15.91 -2.69
CA VAL A 438 -0.99 15.72 -2.77
C VAL A 438 -0.57 14.41 -3.45
N LEU A 439 -1.53 13.57 -3.80
CA LEU A 439 -1.33 12.39 -4.63
C LEU A 439 -1.02 12.76 -6.08
#